data_AF-A0A975Z930-F1
#
_entry.id   AF-A0A975Z930-F1
#
_cell.length_a   1.000
_cell.length_b   1.000
_cell.length_c   1.000
_cell.angle_alpha   90.00
_cell.angle_beta   90.00
_cell.angle_gamma   90.00
#
_symmetry.space_group_name_H-M   'P 1'
#
loop_
_entity.id
_entity.type
_entity.pdbx_description
1 polymer ?
#
loop_
_entity_poly.entity_id
_entity_poly.type
_entity_poly.pdbx_seq_one_letter_code
_entity_poly.pdbx_strand_id
1 'polypeptide(L)'
;MPTKQFTSGRIRKAHYDDASRQLDLHWDNKSITAYKHVPQEVYRRLCAAPNPATYWEDRIADEYPKGTPMTSTADPDAAKKLSDLFGGEG
;
A
#
# COMPACT_ATOMS: atom_id res chain seq x y z
N MET A 1 -3.26 0.31 -17.13
CA MET A 1 -3.22 0.41 -15.66
C MET A 1 -4.38 -0.38 -15.05
N PRO A 2 -4.25 -1.69 -14.83
CA PRO A 2 -5.25 -2.48 -14.11
C PRO A 2 -5.31 -2.07 -12.62
N THR A 3 -6.51 -1.70 -12.16
CA THR A 3 -6.78 -1.46 -10.74
C THR A 3 -7.81 -2.44 -10.23
N LYS A 4 -7.55 -3.04 -9.07
CA LYS A 4 -8.46 -3.94 -8.37
C LYS A 4 -8.89 -3.26 -7.08
N GLN A 5 -10.19 -3.12 -6.87
CA GLN A 5 -10.71 -2.69 -5.58
C GLN A 5 -11.03 -3.93 -4.75
N PHE A 6 -10.57 -3.95 -3.50
CA PHE A 6 -10.85 -5.00 -2.54
C PHE A 6 -11.83 -4.43 -1.52
N THR A 7 -12.99 -5.08 -1.41
CA THR A 7 -14.03 -4.70 -0.43
C THR A 7 -13.88 -5.45 0.90
N SER A 8 -12.86 -6.31 1.04
CA SER A 8 -12.65 -7.17 2.21
C SER A 8 -11.18 -7.17 2.65
N GLY A 9 -10.95 -7.00 3.96
CA GLY A 9 -9.62 -6.94 4.60
C GLY A 9 -9.08 -5.52 4.84
N ARG A 10 -7.83 -5.43 5.33
CA ARG A 10 -7.10 -4.16 5.58
C ARG A 10 -6.69 -3.41 4.30
N ILE A 11 -6.73 -4.09 3.15
CA ILE A 11 -6.40 -3.50 1.84
C ILE A 11 -7.72 -3.11 1.15
N ARG A 12 -7.84 -1.85 0.75
CA ARG A 12 -9.01 -1.28 0.06
C ARG A 12 -8.88 -1.34 -1.45
N LYS A 13 -7.66 -1.19 -1.97
CA LYS A 13 -7.41 -1.12 -3.41
C LYS A 13 -5.98 -1.53 -3.73
N ALA A 14 -5.80 -2.24 -4.84
CA ALA A 14 -4.51 -2.45 -5.48
C ALA A 14 -4.50 -1.77 -6.85
N HIS A 15 -3.41 -1.07 -7.14
CA HIS A 15 -3.10 -0.55 -8.45
C HIS A 15 -1.85 -1.28 -8.94
N TYR A 16 -1.93 -1.90 -10.11
CA TYR A 16 -0.77 -2.56 -10.71
C TYR A 16 -0.38 -1.83 -12.00
N ASP A 17 0.89 -1.44 -12.07
CA ASP A 17 1.50 -0.84 -13.25
C ASP A 17 2.50 -1.83 -13.88
N ASP A 18 2.19 -2.29 -15.09
CA ASP A 18 3.01 -3.26 -15.82
C ASP A 18 4.29 -2.64 -16.38
N ALA A 19 4.21 -1.38 -16.83
CA ALA A 19 5.34 -0.64 -17.40
C ALA A 19 6.50 -0.48 -16.40
N SER A 20 6.17 -0.22 -15.13
CA SER A 20 7.13 -0.03 -14.05
C SER A 20 7.26 -1.26 -13.14
N ARG A 21 6.48 -2.31 -13.38
CA ARG A 21 6.31 -3.48 -12.48
C ARG A 21 6.10 -3.04 -11.03
N GLN A 22 5.23 -2.05 -10.86
CA GLN A 22 4.95 -1.41 -9.59
C GLN A 22 3.55 -1.83 -9.11
N LEU A 23 3.45 -2.22 -7.84
CA LEU A 23 2.19 -2.51 -7.18
C LEU A 23 1.97 -1.52 -6.05
N ASP A 24 0.96 -0.67 -6.17
CA ASP A 24 0.53 0.26 -5.13
C ASP A 24 -0.70 -0.30 -4.41
N LEU A 25 -0.57 -0.48 -3.09
CA LEU A 25 -1.62 -1.00 -2.23
C LEU A 25 -2.14 0.09 -1.32
N HIS A 26 -3.42 0.40 -1.45
CA HIS A 26 -4.13 1.33 -0.58
C HIS A 26 -4.71 0.57 0.60
N TRP A 27 -4.33 1.01 1.79
CA TRP A 27 -4.80 0.50 3.07
C TRP A 27 -6.09 1.21 3.50
N ASP A 28 -6.84 0.59 4.42
CA ASP A 28 -8.01 1.22 5.05
C ASP A 28 -7.61 2.45 5.89
N ASN A 29 -6.41 2.44 6.46
CA ASN A 29 -5.84 3.55 7.24
C ASN A 29 -5.40 4.75 6.39
N LYS A 30 -5.84 4.85 5.13
CA LYS A 30 -5.43 5.85 4.12
C LYS A 30 -3.94 5.82 3.74
N SER A 31 -3.15 4.90 4.28
CA SER A 31 -1.76 4.69 3.85
C SER A 31 -1.69 4.00 2.49
N ILE A 32 -0.63 4.27 1.73
CA ILE A 32 -0.38 3.58 0.46
C ILE A 32 1.03 2.98 0.51
N THR A 33 1.15 1.70 0.16
CA THR A 33 2.44 1.01 0.10
C THR A 33 2.72 0.61 -1.33
N ALA A 34 3.84 1.07 -1.87
CA ALA A 34 4.29 0.66 -3.18
C ALA A 34 5.37 -0.40 -3.08
N TYR A 35 5.30 -1.31 -4.03
CA TYR A 35 6.27 -2.36 -4.20
C TYR A 35 6.83 -2.27 -5.61
N LYS A 36 8.15 -2.30 -5.72
CA LYS A 36 8.86 -2.33 -7.00
C LYS A 36 9.29 -3.76 -7.29
N HIS A 37 9.48 -4.08 -8.57
CA HIS A 37 9.82 -5.41 -9.04
C HIS A 37 8.73 -6.47 -8.80
N VAL A 38 7.47 -6.06 -8.62
CA VAL A 38 6.38 -7.02 -8.40
C VAL A 38 5.92 -7.62 -9.72
N PRO A 39 6.02 -8.95 -9.90
CA PRO A 39 5.52 -9.61 -11.10
C PRO A 39 3.99 -9.72 -11.09
N GLN A 40 3.39 -9.82 -12.27
CA GLN A 40 1.92 -9.91 -12.39
C GLN A 40 1.33 -11.12 -11.64
N GLU A 41 2.13 -12.16 -11.39
CA GLU A 41 1.71 -13.34 -10.62
C GLU A 41 1.29 -12.98 -9.20
N VAL A 42 1.98 -12.03 -8.59
CA VAL A 42 1.63 -11.51 -7.27
C VAL A 42 0.27 -10.83 -7.31
N TYR A 43 0.02 -9.98 -8.31
CA TYR A 43 -1.28 -9.32 -8.51
C TYR A 43 -2.40 -10.33 -8.77
N ARG A 44 -2.15 -11.35 -9.60
CA ARG A 44 -3.10 -12.43 -9.86
C ARG A 44 -3.43 -13.23 -8.60
N ARG A 45 -2.42 -13.57 -7.79
CA ARG A 45 -2.63 -14.28 -6.53
C ARG A 45 -3.33 -13.42 -5.48
N LEU A 46 -2.99 -12.14 -5.37
CA LEU A 46 -3.72 -11.19 -4.52
C LEU A 46 -5.20 -11.10 -4.93
N CYS A 47 -5.48 -11.12 -6.23
CA CYS A 47 -6.83 -11.13 -6.79
C CYS A 47 -7.58 -12.44 -6.55
N ALA A 48 -6.87 -13.58 -6.51
CA ALA A 48 -7.45 -14.91 -6.32
C ALA A 48 -7.54 -15.32 -4.84
N ALA A 49 -6.80 -14.64 -3.96
CA ALA A 49 -6.76 -14.96 -2.54
C ALA A 49 -8.05 -14.51 -1.84
N PRO A 50 -8.65 -15.36 -0.98
CA PRO A 50 -9.80 -14.98 -0.16
C PRO A 50 -9.43 -13.94 0.92
N ASN A 51 -8.17 -13.90 1.33
CA ASN A 51 -7.63 -12.95 2.31
C ASN A 51 -6.43 -12.19 1.70
N PRO A 52 -6.66 -11.06 1.01
CA PRO A 52 -5.60 -10.33 0.31
C PRO A 52 -4.56 -9.73 1.28
N ALA A 53 -4.94 -9.36 2.50
CA ALA A 53 -4.04 -8.79 3.50
C ALA A 53 -2.97 -9.80 3.98
N THR A 54 -3.39 -11.01 4.38
CA THR A 54 -2.47 -12.06 4.85
C THR A 54 -1.55 -12.54 3.73
N TYR A 55 -2.08 -12.70 2.51
CA TYR A 55 -1.28 -13.08 1.34
C TYR A 55 -0.20 -12.03 1.02
N TRP A 56 -0.54 -10.75 1.18
CA TRP A 56 0.42 -9.67 0.98
C TRP A 56 1.59 -9.72 1.98
N GLU A 57 1.34 -9.98 3.27
CA GLU A 57 2.40 -10.04 4.29
C GLU A 57 3.44 -11.12 3.95
N ASP A 58 2.96 -12.32 3.63
CA ASP A 58 3.80 -13.51 3.42
C ASP A 58 4.50 -13.54 2.06
N ARG A 59 3.85 -13.01 1.00
CA ARG A 59 4.34 -13.16 -0.38
C ARG A 59 4.85 -11.87 -1.00
N ILE A 60 4.51 -10.72 -0.43
CA ILE A 60 4.84 -9.41 -0.99
C ILE A 60 5.73 -8.64 -0.02
N ALA A 61 5.37 -8.57 1.26
CA ALA A 61 6.15 -7.85 2.27
C ALA A 61 7.41 -8.59 2.70
N ASP A 62 7.40 -9.93 2.66
CA ASP A 62 8.56 -10.79 2.96
C ASP A 62 9.51 -10.96 1.74
N GLU A 63 8.93 -11.12 0.55
CA GLU A 63 9.68 -11.47 -0.69
C GLU A 63 10.15 -10.25 -1.49
N TYR A 64 9.43 -9.12 -1.44
CA TYR A 64 9.75 -7.95 -2.26
C TYR A 64 10.16 -6.76 -1.37
N PRO A 65 11.28 -6.09 -1.71
CA PRO A 65 11.67 -4.88 -1.00
C PRO A 65 10.60 -3.80 -1.20
N LYS A 66 10.11 -3.26 -0.08
CA LYS A 66 9.17 -2.13 -0.07
C LYS A 66 9.87 -0.93 -0.70
N GLY A 67 9.37 -0.46 -1.84
CA GLY A 67 9.87 0.74 -2.47
C GLY A 67 9.25 1.98 -1.84
N THR A 68 9.85 3.16 -2.02
CA THR A 68 9.18 4.41 -1.66
C THR A 68 7.90 4.56 -2.50
N PRO A 69 6.72 4.62 -1.88
CA PRO A 69 5.48 4.81 -2.62
C PRO A 69 5.44 6.14 -3.36
N MET A 70 5.16 6.10 -4.67
CA MET A 70 5.08 7.32 -5.48
C MET A 70 3.93 8.25 -5.04
N THR A 71 2.92 7.71 -4.35
CA THR A 71 1.78 8.47 -3.80
C THR A 71 1.77 8.56 -2.28
N SER A 72 2.73 7.94 -1.60
CA SER A 72 2.96 8.17 -0.19
C SER A 72 4.38 8.71 -0.05
N THR A 73 4.47 10.04 -0.14
CA THR A 73 5.21 10.71 0.91
C THR A 73 4.64 10.10 2.19
N ALA A 74 5.39 9.21 2.83
CA ALA A 74 5.04 8.75 4.16
C ALA A 74 5.19 10.03 4.98
N ASP A 75 4.11 10.79 5.14
CA ASP A 75 4.13 12.10 5.74
C ASP A 75 4.84 12.02 7.11
N PRO A 76 6.10 12.50 7.24
CA PRO A 76 6.60 12.85 8.57
C PRO A 76 5.75 13.99 9.17
N ASP A 77 4.90 14.62 8.34
CA ASP A 77 3.93 15.65 8.64
C ASP A 77 2.75 15.18 9.51
N ALA A 78 2.38 13.89 9.50
CA ALA A 78 1.34 13.38 10.39
C ALA A 78 1.78 13.44 11.87
N ALA A 79 3.07 13.21 12.15
CA ALA A 79 3.64 13.38 13.47
C ALA A 79 3.82 14.87 13.84
N LYS A 80 4.08 15.73 12.85
CA LYS A 80 4.21 17.20 13.02
C LYS A 80 2.86 17.88 13.30
N LYS A 81 1.78 17.44 12.64
CA LYS A 81 0.42 17.97 12.83
C LYS A 81 -0.20 17.59 14.17
N LEU A 82 0.17 16.45 14.74
CA LEU A 82 -0.24 16.09 16.09
C LEU A 82 0.45 16.93 17.18
N SER A 83 1.66 17.42 16.92
CA SER A 83 2.41 18.27 17.86
C SER A 83 1.99 19.75 17.81
N ASP A 84 1.57 20.25 16.64
CA ASP A 84 1.07 21.62 16.46
C ASP A 84 -0.31 21.83 17.12
N LEU A 85 -1.18 20.81 17.10
CA LEU A 85 -2.53 20.87 17.67
C LEU A 85 -2.59 20.80 19.21
N PHE A 86 -1.50 20.42 19.88
CA PHE A 86 -1.41 20.34 21.34
C PHE A 86 -0.53 21.45 21.97
N GLY A 87 0.03 22.36 21.15
CA GLY A 87 1.01 23.38 21.57
C GLY A 87 0.51 24.83 21.57
N GLY A 88 -0.78 25.08 21.34
CA GLY A 88 -1.34 26.44 21.28
C GLY A 88 -1.98 26.88 22.59
N GLU A 89 -1.16 27.26 23.57
CA GLU A 89 -1.56 28.13 24.68
C GLU A 89 -1.36 29.59 24.24
N GLY A 90 -2.42 30.40 24.35
CA GLY A 90 -2.43 31.84 24.09
C GLY A 90 -3.72 32.45 24.61
#